data_AF-A0A7C5BH54-F1
#
_entry.id   AF-A0A7C5BH54-F1
#
_cell.length_a   1.000
_cell.length_b   1.000
_cell.length_c   1.000
_cell.angle_alpha   90.00
_cell.angle_beta   90.00
_cell.angle_gamma   90.00
#
_symmetry.space_group_name_H-M   'P 1'
#
loop_
_entity.id
_entity.type
_entity.pdbx_description
1 polymer ?
#
loop_
_entity_poly.entity_id
_entity_poly.type
_entity_poly.pdbx_seq_one_letter_code
_entity_poly.pdbx_strand_id
1 'polypeptide(L)'
;EPCNQCSSCLEIQKGQSMDLIEIDAASNRGIEEIRDLREKVKFAPTKSKYKVYVIDEVHQLTREAFNALLKTLEEPPSHVIFVLATTEPYKIPKTILSRCQRFDFKRVGIADLIKRLDYIAEQEGLRLDEESKKLLAQTAAGSVRDVESLLDTVLGKGLTTITKKDVEEILGRTELERIEQLYHFLVKKDVSSALSLLNQIIEEGKDLNQFTVDLVEFLREKLIKNPSPVLASWIRTIADAQQKMKTAHITQLPLELAIVEIAYKKENEEKSNEVKEDDPEPKVDPPKQKAQDTNQEIDIDWEQVVAQIRPHNHSLCFLLKGSQPLEIQDGQIILGVSFKFHKDKLEEVKNRRLIEEVIKKVTGRDLKLACRVVKNLEKAMPEERDLIKEVTEVFEI
;
A
#
# COMPACT_ATOMS: atom_id res chain seq x y z
N GLU A 1 -42.06 11.77 8.19
CA GLU A 1 -40.82 12.33 8.78
C GLU A 1 -40.88 12.17 10.30
N PRO A 2 -39.74 12.11 11.01
CA PRO A 2 -39.71 12.12 12.48
C PRO A 2 -40.16 13.48 13.01
N CYS A 3 -40.86 13.50 14.16
CA CYS A 3 -41.36 14.76 14.73
C CYS A 3 -40.33 15.51 15.59
N ASN A 4 -39.21 14.88 15.93
CA ASN A 4 -38.11 15.44 16.74
C ASN A 4 -38.51 16.02 18.12
N GLN A 5 -39.71 15.68 18.62
CA GLN A 5 -40.28 16.22 19.86
C GLN A 5 -40.87 15.16 20.79
N CYS A 6 -41.16 13.94 20.30
CA CYS A 6 -41.65 12.86 21.16
C CYS A 6 -40.51 12.20 21.95
N SER A 7 -40.86 11.49 23.03
CA SER A 7 -39.90 10.77 23.89
C SER A 7 -38.94 9.88 23.11
N SER A 8 -39.44 9.09 22.14
CA SER A 8 -38.61 8.22 21.29
C SER A 8 -37.58 9.00 20.47
N CYS A 9 -37.97 10.12 19.84
CA CYS A 9 -37.03 10.97 19.10
C CYS A 9 -35.96 11.59 20.03
N LEU A 10 -36.38 12.09 21.20
CA LEU A 10 -35.49 12.74 22.17
C LEU A 10 -34.53 11.75 22.83
N GLU A 11 -34.96 10.50 23.07
CA GLU A 11 -34.10 9.43 23.59
C GLU A 11 -33.08 8.96 22.55
N ILE A 12 -33.49 8.86 21.27
CA ILE A 12 -32.58 8.53 20.16
C ILE A 12 -31.53 9.64 19.95
N GLN A 13 -31.95 10.91 19.87
CA GLN A 13 -31.04 12.04 19.68
C GLN A 13 -30.02 12.21 20.81
N LYS A 14 -30.29 11.67 22.00
CA LYS A 14 -29.39 11.68 23.16
C LYS A 14 -28.54 10.41 23.31
N GLY A 15 -28.66 9.44 22.41
CA GLY A 15 -28.00 8.13 22.55
C GLY A 15 -28.47 7.30 23.75
N GLN A 16 -29.70 7.52 24.22
CA GLN A 16 -30.27 6.91 25.43
C GLN A 16 -31.41 5.92 25.15
N SER A 17 -31.73 5.68 23.87
CA SER A 17 -32.78 4.74 23.48
C SER A 17 -32.36 3.29 23.69
N MET A 18 -33.09 2.55 24.52
CA MET A 18 -32.90 1.09 24.69
C MET A 18 -33.32 0.28 23.45
N ASP A 19 -34.01 0.91 22.51
CA ASP A 19 -34.54 0.29 21.29
C ASP A 19 -33.74 0.65 20.03
N LEU A 20 -32.70 1.47 20.15
CA LEU A 20 -31.69 1.69 19.12
C LEU A 20 -30.35 1.19 19.65
N ILE A 21 -29.80 0.17 19.01
CA ILE A 21 -28.57 -0.50 19.44
C ILE A 21 -27.54 -0.33 18.33
N GLU A 22 -26.55 0.50 18.59
CA GLU A 22 -25.43 0.77 17.68
C GLU A 22 -24.24 -0.12 18.07
N ILE A 23 -23.66 -0.81 17.09
CA ILE A 23 -22.53 -1.72 17.25
C ILE A 23 -21.51 -1.39 16.18
N ASP A 24 -20.36 -0.88 16.60
CA ASP A 24 -19.17 -0.86 15.75
C ASP A 24 -18.62 -2.28 15.62
N ALA A 25 -18.67 -2.84 14.41
CA ALA A 25 -18.10 -4.15 14.13
C ALA A 25 -16.57 -4.15 14.18
N ALA A 26 -15.89 -3.02 14.02
CA ALA A 26 -14.43 -2.94 14.13
C ALA A 26 -13.95 -3.19 15.58
N SER A 27 -14.74 -2.81 16.58
CA SER A 27 -14.51 -3.13 17.99
C SER A 27 -15.14 -4.47 18.42
N ASN A 28 -16.25 -4.87 17.79
CA ASN A 28 -17.06 -6.03 18.19
C ASN A 28 -17.06 -7.16 17.13
N ARG A 29 -15.87 -7.56 16.65
CA ARG A 29 -15.68 -8.51 15.52
C ARG A 29 -16.10 -9.96 15.80
N GLY A 30 -16.22 -10.32 17.08
CA GLY A 30 -16.27 -11.71 17.55
C GLY A 30 -17.63 -12.39 17.38
N ILE A 31 -17.61 -13.71 17.55
CA ILE A 31 -18.82 -14.54 17.48
C ILE A 31 -19.68 -14.41 18.75
N GLU A 32 -19.09 -14.18 19.92
CA GLU A 32 -19.85 -14.13 21.17
C GLU A 32 -20.74 -12.88 21.24
N GLU A 33 -20.24 -11.73 20.78
CA GLU A 33 -21.00 -10.47 20.69
C GLU A 33 -22.24 -10.63 19.78
N ILE A 34 -22.10 -11.34 18.65
CA ILE A 34 -23.21 -11.62 17.74
C ILE A 34 -24.17 -12.70 18.28
N ARG A 35 -23.67 -13.67 19.06
CA ARG A 35 -24.54 -14.62 19.79
C ARG A 35 -25.38 -13.91 20.84
N ASP A 36 -24.76 -13.03 21.61
CA ASP A 36 -25.41 -12.17 22.60
C ASP A 36 -26.47 -11.28 21.97
N LEU A 37 -26.15 -10.66 20.82
CA LEU A 37 -27.11 -9.92 20.01
C LEU A 37 -28.29 -10.81 19.61
N ARG A 38 -28.05 -12.02 19.09
CA ARG A 38 -29.12 -12.92 18.63
C ARG A 38 -30.06 -13.35 19.75
N GLU A 39 -29.57 -13.48 20.99
CA GLU A 39 -30.43 -13.71 22.15
C GLU A 39 -31.21 -12.42 22.52
N LYS A 40 -30.54 -11.25 22.51
CA LYS A 40 -31.17 -9.94 22.80
C LYS A 40 -32.21 -9.49 21.77
N VAL A 41 -32.13 -9.99 20.54
CA VAL A 41 -33.06 -9.74 19.42
C VAL A 41 -34.45 -10.34 19.64
N LYS A 42 -34.55 -11.43 20.41
CA LYS A 42 -35.83 -12.12 20.70
C LYS A 42 -36.79 -11.28 21.55
N PHE A 43 -36.27 -10.36 22.36
CA PHE A 43 -37.07 -9.50 23.22
C PHE A 43 -37.72 -8.36 22.43
N ALA A 44 -38.99 -8.10 22.73
CA ALA A 44 -39.75 -6.99 22.17
C ALA A 44 -39.10 -5.62 22.47
N PRO A 45 -39.45 -4.55 21.73
CA PRO A 45 -39.01 -3.20 22.05
C PRO A 45 -39.64 -2.71 23.36
N THR A 46 -38.97 -1.78 24.03
CA THR A 46 -39.31 -1.25 25.35
C THR A 46 -40.34 -0.10 25.27
N LYS A 47 -40.16 0.80 24.29
CA LYS A 47 -40.99 2.01 24.10
C LYS A 47 -41.29 2.28 22.62
N SER A 48 -40.36 1.97 21.73
CA SER A 48 -40.46 2.24 20.30
C SER A 48 -41.27 1.15 19.58
N LYS A 49 -41.75 1.43 18.36
CA LYS A 49 -42.48 0.42 17.56
C LYS A 49 -41.58 -0.75 17.11
N TYR A 50 -40.31 -0.46 16.88
CA TYR A 50 -39.31 -1.42 16.43
C TYR A 50 -38.05 -1.29 17.30
N LYS A 51 -37.29 -2.39 17.36
CA LYS A 51 -35.95 -2.46 17.93
C LYS A 51 -34.95 -2.48 16.77
N VAL A 52 -34.16 -1.42 16.65
CA VAL A 52 -33.26 -1.19 15.53
C VAL A 52 -31.84 -1.54 15.94
N TYR A 53 -31.18 -2.38 15.15
CA TYR A 53 -29.77 -2.73 15.30
C TYR A 53 -28.99 -2.11 14.14
N VAL A 54 -28.14 -1.13 14.44
CA VAL A 54 -27.20 -0.54 13.48
C VAL A 54 -25.86 -1.21 13.70
N ILE A 55 -25.36 -1.93 12.71
CA ILE A 55 -24.03 -2.52 12.71
C ILE A 55 -23.18 -1.73 11.73
N ASP A 56 -22.31 -0.87 12.26
CA ASP A 56 -21.37 -0.08 11.47
C ASP A 56 -20.11 -0.88 11.16
N GLU A 57 -19.45 -0.52 10.06
CA GLU A 57 -18.27 -1.20 9.50
C GLU A 57 -18.41 -2.74 9.43
N VAL A 58 -19.61 -3.23 9.07
CA VAL A 58 -20.00 -4.66 9.19
C VAL A 58 -19.05 -5.64 8.49
N HIS A 59 -18.27 -5.17 7.50
CA HIS A 59 -17.23 -5.95 6.83
C HIS A 59 -16.07 -6.39 7.74
N GLN A 60 -15.93 -5.78 8.93
CA GLN A 60 -14.94 -6.15 9.96
C GLN A 60 -15.35 -7.39 10.77
N LEU A 61 -16.61 -7.86 10.66
CA LEU A 61 -17.07 -9.08 11.33
C LEU A 61 -16.33 -10.33 10.84
N THR A 62 -16.05 -11.24 11.78
CA THR A 62 -15.53 -12.57 11.45
C THR A 62 -16.54 -13.41 10.63
N ARG A 63 -16.06 -14.42 9.90
CA ARG A 63 -16.94 -15.30 9.10
C ARG A 63 -17.92 -16.06 10.00
N GLU A 64 -17.45 -16.42 11.18
CA GLU A 64 -18.16 -17.08 12.27
C GLU A 64 -19.29 -16.18 12.80
N ALA A 65 -19.01 -14.88 12.99
CA ALA A 65 -20.00 -13.86 13.34
C ALA A 65 -21.07 -13.67 12.24
N PHE A 66 -20.67 -13.53 10.96
CA PHE A 66 -21.62 -13.49 9.84
C PHE A 66 -22.54 -14.72 9.79
N ASN A 67 -21.97 -15.93 9.97
CA ASN A 67 -22.74 -17.17 10.01
C ASN A 67 -23.70 -17.26 11.21
N ALA A 68 -23.33 -16.68 12.36
CA ALA A 68 -24.20 -16.59 13.53
C ALA A 68 -25.39 -15.62 13.31
N LEU A 69 -25.19 -14.57 12.51
CA LEU A 69 -26.19 -13.56 12.16
C LEU A 69 -27.15 -14.02 11.03
N LEU A 70 -26.69 -14.88 10.10
CA LEU A 70 -27.48 -15.33 8.93
C LEU A 70 -28.90 -15.80 9.28
N LYS A 71 -29.05 -16.67 10.28
CA LYS A 71 -30.37 -17.19 10.69
C LYS A 71 -31.34 -16.08 11.12
N THR A 72 -30.81 -15.04 11.75
CA THR A 72 -31.56 -13.88 12.23
C THR A 72 -31.94 -12.92 11.10
N LEU A 73 -31.17 -12.90 10.01
CA LEU A 73 -31.47 -12.12 8.80
C LEU A 73 -32.41 -12.87 7.84
N GLU A 74 -32.48 -14.21 7.94
CA GLU A 74 -33.44 -15.04 7.22
C GLU A 74 -34.84 -14.93 7.80
N GLU A 75 -34.95 -15.05 9.12
CA GLU A 75 -36.22 -15.01 9.85
C GLU A 75 -36.17 -13.94 10.97
N PRO A 76 -36.05 -12.64 10.62
CA PRO A 76 -36.03 -11.57 11.61
C PRO A 76 -37.39 -11.48 12.33
N PRO A 77 -37.42 -11.31 13.67
CA PRO A 77 -38.67 -11.03 14.37
C PRO A 77 -39.32 -9.76 13.82
N SER A 78 -40.66 -9.75 13.73
CA SER A 78 -41.43 -8.66 13.09
C SER A 78 -41.28 -7.28 13.75
N HIS A 79 -40.73 -7.24 14.97
CA HIS A 79 -40.41 -6.02 15.71
C HIS A 79 -38.96 -5.55 15.55
N VAL A 80 -38.13 -6.22 14.73
CA VAL A 80 -36.69 -5.98 14.63
C VAL A 80 -36.31 -5.46 13.24
N ILE A 81 -35.43 -4.45 13.20
CA ILE A 81 -34.86 -3.91 11.96
C ILE A 81 -33.34 -3.94 12.07
N PHE A 82 -32.67 -4.48 11.05
CA PHE A 82 -31.22 -4.43 10.91
C PHE A 82 -30.82 -3.36 9.89
N VAL A 83 -29.87 -2.52 10.25
CA VAL A 83 -29.18 -1.57 9.37
C VAL A 83 -27.71 -1.95 9.38
N LEU A 84 -27.16 -2.29 8.21
CA LEU A 84 -25.76 -2.70 8.07
C LEU A 84 -25.04 -1.63 7.24
N ALA A 85 -24.02 -0.99 7.81
CA ALA A 85 -23.20 0.01 7.13
C ALA A 85 -21.79 -0.53 6.86
N THR A 86 -21.23 -0.18 5.70
CA THR A 86 -19.91 -0.66 5.28
C THR A 86 -19.33 0.23 4.19
N THR A 87 -18.05 0.58 4.34
CA THR A 87 -17.23 1.19 3.29
C THR A 87 -16.76 0.18 2.22
N GLU A 88 -16.76 -1.12 2.53
CA GLU A 88 -16.21 -2.20 1.70
C GLU A 88 -17.26 -3.28 1.34
N PRO A 89 -18.25 -2.98 0.49
CA PRO A 89 -19.36 -3.89 0.19
C PRO A 89 -18.93 -5.21 -0.47
N TYR A 90 -17.73 -5.25 -1.07
CA TYR A 90 -17.17 -6.44 -1.72
C TYR A 90 -16.62 -7.49 -0.74
N LYS A 91 -16.36 -7.10 0.53
CA LYS A 91 -15.99 -8.03 1.61
C LYS A 91 -17.20 -8.74 2.23
N ILE A 92 -18.42 -8.24 1.98
CA ILE A 92 -19.65 -8.80 2.54
C ILE A 92 -20.02 -10.11 1.81
N PRO A 93 -20.31 -11.21 2.55
CA PRO A 93 -20.75 -12.45 1.92
C PRO A 93 -22.01 -12.27 1.07
N LYS A 94 -22.04 -12.86 -0.13
CA LYS A 94 -23.21 -12.82 -1.03
C LYS A 94 -24.50 -13.32 -0.37
N THR A 95 -24.40 -14.22 0.61
CA THR A 95 -25.52 -14.74 1.41
C THR A 95 -26.17 -13.65 2.27
N ILE A 96 -25.41 -12.69 2.79
CA ILE A 96 -25.93 -11.52 3.52
C ILE A 96 -26.54 -10.54 2.51
N LEU A 97 -25.80 -10.20 1.45
CA LEU A 97 -26.26 -9.25 0.43
C LEU A 97 -27.59 -9.66 -0.22
N SER A 98 -27.85 -10.96 -0.39
CA SER A 98 -29.12 -11.45 -0.96
C SER A 98 -30.31 -11.37 0.01
N ARG A 99 -30.10 -11.03 1.28
CA ARG A 99 -31.11 -10.91 2.35
C ARG A 99 -31.30 -9.47 2.82
N CYS A 100 -30.53 -8.52 2.28
CA CYS A 100 -30.58 -7.11 2.64
C CYS A 100 -31.04 -6.26 1.45
N GLN A 101 -31.81 -5.20 1.72
CA GLN A 101 -32.03 -4.15 0.72
C GLN A 101 -30.79 -3.24 0.67
N ARG A 102 -30.09 -3.24 -0.47
CA ARG A 102 -28.88 -2.44 -0.65
C ARG A 102 -29.22 -1.00 -1.05
N PHE A 103 -28.61 -0.05 -0.37
CA PHE A 103 -28.61 1.37 -0.71
C PHE A 103 -27.17 1.85 -0.88
N ASP A 104 -26.81 2.33 -2.07
CA ASP A 104 -25.48 2.86 -2.36
C ASP A 104 -25.45 4.38 -2.20
N PHE A 105 -24.77 4.85 -1.16
CA PHE A 105 -24.53 6.28 -0.94
C PHE A 105 -23.39 6.75 -1.85
N LYS A 106 -23.64 7.82 -2.63
CA LYS A 106 -22.62 8.45 -3.47
C LYS A 106 -21.94 9.58 -2.69
N ARG A 107 -20.67 9.85 -3.03
CA ARG A 107 -19.95 11.05 -2.59
C ARG A 107 -20.76 12.31 -2.94
N VAL A 108 -20.77 13.28 -2.04
CA VAL A 108 -21.47 14.55 -2.23
C VAL A 108 -20.70 15.42 -3.22
N GLY A 109 -21.41 16.10 -4.12
CA GLY A 109 -20.79 16.99 -5.10
C GLY A 109 -20.21 18.24 -4.45
N ILE A 110 -19.12 18.77 -5.00
CA ILE A 110 -18.45 19.99 -4.49
C ILE A 110 -19.44 21.15 -4.31
N ALA A 111 -20.39 21.33 -5.25
CA ALA A 111 -21.40 22.37 -5.17
C ALA A 111 -22.38 22.20 -3.98
N ASP A 112 -22.66 20.97 -3.54
CA ASP A 112 -23.52 20.70 -2.40
C ASP A 112 -22.75 20.76 -1.07
N LEU A 113 -21.46 20.42 -1.08
CA LEU A 113 -20.55 20.68 0.03
C LEU A 113 -20.37 22.19 0.28
N ILE A 114 -20.26 23.01 -0.78
CA ILE A 114 -20.21 24.48 -0.66
C ILE A 114 -21.51 25.01 -0.04
N LYS A 115 -22.70 24.57 -0.50
CA LYS A 115 -23.98 24.94 0.15
C LYS A 115 -24.05 24.54 1.62
N ARG A 116 -23.43 23.42 2.00
CA ARG A 116 -23.35 22.98 3.40
C ARG A 116 -22.44 23.90 4.22
N LEU A 117 -21.30 24.31 3.67
CA LEU A 117 -20.43 25.34 4.26
C LEU A 117 -21.15 26.68 4.41
N ASP A 118 -21.89 27.13 3.39
CA ASP A 118 -22.70 28.35 3.46
C ASP A 118 -23.73 28.29 4.60
N TYR A 119 -24.48 27.18 4.68
CA TYR A 119 -25.46 26.97 5.75
C TYR A 119 -24.82 27.04 7.15
N ILE A 120 -23.68 26.37 7.36
CA ILE A 120 -22.98 26.39 8.65
C ILE A 120 -22.45 27.80 8.95
N ALA A 121 -21.88 28.48 7.95
CA ALA A 121 -21.35 29.83 8.09
C ALA A 121 -22.45 30.83 8.49
N GLU A 122 -23.66 30.71 7.92
CA GLU A 122 -24.81 31.54 8.30
C GLU A 122 -25.29 31.27 9.74
N GLN A 123 -25.31 30.02 10.20
CA GLN A 123 -25.70 29.68 11.58
C GLN A 123 -24.69 30.17 12.61
N GLU A 124 -23.39 30.03 12.33
CA GLU A 124 -22.29 30.39 13.24
C GLU A 124 -21.84 31.87 13.11
N GLY A 125 -22.44 32.64 12.19
CA GLY A 125 -22.11 34.05 11.97
C GLY A 125 -20.74 34.30 11.32
N LEU A 126 -20.24 33.33 10.56
CA LEU A 126 -18.92 33.31 9.94
C LEU A 126 -18.93 33.92 8.53
N ARG A 127 -17.76 34.38 8.07
CA ARG A 127 -17.53 34.76 6.67
C ARG A 127 -16.43 33.89 6.07
N LEU A 128 -16.80 33.03 5.12
CA LEU A 128 -15.85 32.31 4.25
C LEU A 128 -15.87 32.94 2.86
N ASP A 129 -14.70 33.16 2.28
CA ASP A 129 -14.60 33.50 0.86
C ASP A 129 -14.82 32.28 -0.06
N GLU A 130 -15.18 32.52 -1.32
CA GLU A 130 -15.47 31.45 -2.30
C GLU A 130 -14.29 30.50 -2.56
N GLU A 131 -13.05 31.00 -2.52
CA GLU A 131 -11.88 30.14 -2.70
C GLU A 131 -11.62 29.27 -1.46
N SER A 132 -11.84 29.78 -0.25
CA SER A 132 -11.85 28.98 0.99
C SER A 132 -12.86 27.83 0.93
N LYS A 133 -14.13 28.14 0.58
CA LYS A 133 -15.19 27.13 0.50
C LYS A 133 -14.84 26.04 -0.50
N LYS A 134 -14.33 26.45 -1.67
CA LYS A 134 -13.91 25.53 -2.73
C LYS A 134 -12.73 24.66 -2.29
N LEU A 135 -11.73 25.23 -1.61
CA LEU A 135 -10.58 24.49 -1.09
C LEU A 135 -11.02 23.44 -0.06
N LEU A 136 -11.80 23.83 0.96
CA LEU A 136 -12.35 22.91 1.97
C LEU A 136 -13.17 21.77 1.33
N ALA A 137 -14.07 22.11 0.39
CA ALA A 137 -14.89 21.12 -0.31
C ALA A 137 -14.10 20.20 -1.25
N GLN A 138 -12.95 20.65 -1.76
CA GLN A 138 -12.02 19.82 -2.55
C GLN A 138 -11.22 18.87 -1.64
N THR A 139 -10.65 19.38 -0.55
CA THR A 139 -9.87 18.58 0.42
C THR A 139 -10.69 17.46 1.04
N ALA A 140 -11.96 17.72 1.37
CA ALA A 140 -12.87 16.74 1.94
C ALA A 140 -13.35 15.63 0.98
N ALA A 141 -12.94 15.67 -0.30
CA ALA A 141 -13.11 14.61 -1.30
C ALA A 141 -14.56 14.04 -1.46
N GLY A 142 -15.60 14.79 -1.08
CA GLY A 142 -17.01 14.34 -1.15
C GLY A 142 -17.62 13.85 0.17
N SER A 143 -16.89 13.90 1.29
CA SER A 143 -17.39 13.60 2.64
C SER A 143 -17.91 14.87 3.32
N VAL A 144 -19.13 14.82 3.85
CA VAL A 144 -19.70 15.95 4.63
C VAL A 144 -19.03 16.08 6.00
N ARG A 145 -18.73 14.94 6.64
CA ARG A 145 -18.06 14.89 7.96
C ARG A 145 -16.68 15.55 7.88
N ASP A 146 -15.95 15.31 6.80
CA ASP A 146 -14.59 15.81 6.64
C ASP A 146 -14.61 17.32 6.35
N VAL A 147 -15.59 17.82 5.56
CA VAL A 147 -15.81 19.27 5.40
C VAL A 147 -16.05 19.95 6.74
N GLU A 148 -16.94 19.39 7.56
CA GLU A 148 -17.28 19.94 8.89
C GLU A 148 -16.04 19.91 9.82
N SER A 149 -15.32 18.80 9.85
CA SER A 149 -14.09 18.64 10.66
C SER A 149 -12.95 19.58 10.24
N LEU A 150 -12.78 19.81 8.93
CA LEU A 150 -11.81 20.75 8.39
C LEU A 150 -12.19 22.20 8.70
N LEU A 151 -13.49 22.53 8.64
CA LEU A 151 -13.99 23.84 9.04
C LEU A 151 -13.74 24.09 10.53
N ASP A 152 -14.08 23.15 11.42
CA ASP A 152 -13.82 23.25 12.85
C ASP A 152 -12.31 23.43 13.15
N THR A 153 -11.45 22.73 12.41
CA THR A 153 -9.99 22.88 12.53
C THR A 153 -9.53 24.30 12.16
N VAL A 154 -10.11 24.90 11.12
CA VAL A 154 -9.85 26.30 10.74
C VAL A 154 -10.41 27.29 11.78
N LEU A 155 -11.58 27.00 12.34
CA LEU A 155 -12.23 27.81 13.37
C LEU A 155 -11.51 27.79 14.72
N GLY A 156 -10.69 26.77 15.00
CA GLY A 156 -9.88 26.67 16.21
C GLY A 156 -8.94 27.86 16.47
N LYS A 157 -8.64 28.69 15.44
CA LYS A 157 -7.91 29.96 15.60
C LYS A 157 -8.76 31.16 16.08
N GLY A 158 -10.08 31.00 16.25
CA GLY A 158 -10.99 32.09 16.64
C GLY A 158 -11.24 33.14 15.55
N LEU A 159 -11.08 32.76 14.27
CA LEU A 159 -11.29 33.63 13.12
C LEU A 159 -12.78 33.71 12.75
N THR A 160 -13.34 34.92 12.71
CA THR A 160 -14.73 35.16 12.23
C THR A 160 -14.80 35.41 10.72
N THR A 161 -13.67 35.73 10.10
CA THR A 161 -13.51 35.81 8.64
C THR A 161 -12.36 34.90 8.26
N ILE A 162 -12.67 33.88 7.47
CA ILE A 162 -11.74 32.87 6.96
C ILE A 162 -11.40 33.25 5.53
N THR A 163 -10.12 33.51 5.28
CA THR A 163 -9.59 33.67 3.93
C THR A 163 -8.89 32.39 3.47
N LYS A 164 -8.76 32.21 2.15
CA LYS A 164 -8.03 31.06 1.59
C LYS A 164 -6.65 30.87 2.19
N LYS A 165 -5.94 31.97 2.49
CA LYS A 165 -4.62 31.92 3.12
C LYS A 165 -4.67 31.35 4.53
N ASP A 166 -5.74 31.58 5.28
CA ASP A 166 -5.93 31.00 6.61
C ASP A 166 -6.17 29.49 6.50
N VAL A 167 -6.95 29.06 5.50
CA VAL A 167 -7.17 27.64 5.19
C VAL A 167 -5.86 26.98 4.74
N GLU A 168 -5.13 27.56 3.79
CA GLU A 168 -3.82 27.08 3.33
C GLU A 168 -2.78 27.05 4.46
N GLU A 169 -2.75 28.06 5.34
CA GLU A 169 -1.83 28.08 6.48
C GLU A 169 -2.18 27.00 7.51
N ILE A 170 -3.47 26.77 7.80
CA ILE A 170 -3.89 25.80 8.82
C ILE A 170 -3.77 24.37 8.31
N LEU A 171 -4.32 24.08 7.13
CA LEU A 171 -4.24 22.76 6.52
C LEU A 171 -2.78 22.42 6.17
N GLY A 172 -2.07 23.35 5.52
CA GLY A 172 -0.66 23.19 5.16
C GLY A 172 0.29 23.09 6.36
N ARG A 173 0.04 23.79 7.48
CA ARG A 173 0.79 23.53 8.73
C ARG A 173 0.47 22.17 9.31
N THR A 174 -0.80 21.76 9.32
CA THR A 174 -1.20 20.44 9.85
C THR A 174 -0.56 19.30 9.05
N GLU A 175 -0.42 19.48 7.74
CA GLU A 175 0.28 18.53 6.85
C GLU A 175 1.80 18.58 7.06
N LEU A 176 2.40 19.78 7.12
CA LEU A 176 3.83 19.96 7.39
C LEU A 176 4.24 19.38 8.75
N GLU A 177 3.47 19.61 9.81
CA GLU A 177 3.73 19.06 11.15
C GLU A 177 3.75 17.53 11.15
N ARG A 178 2.86 16.87 10.38
CA ARG A 178 2.86 15.42 10.21
C ARG A 178 4.04 14.92 9.38
N ILE A 179 4.45 15.67 8.37
CA ILE A 179 5.67 15.39 7.59
C ILE A 179 6.91 15.51 8.48
N GLU A 180 6.99 16.52 9.36
CA GLU A 180 8.07 16.68 10.34
C GLU A 180 8.07 15.57 11.39
N GLN A 181 6.90 15.17 11.90
CA GLN A 181 6.76 14.02 12.80
C GLN A 181 7.23 12.72 12.15
N LEU A 182 6.78 12.43 10.92
CA LEU A 182 7.20 11.24 10.18
C LEU A 182 8.72 11.25 9.95
N TYR A 183 9.28 12.38 9.51
CA TYR A 183 10.73 12.56 9.39
C TYR A 183 11.46 12.27 10.72
N HIS A 184 10.96 12.76 11.85
CA HIS A 184 11.54 12.48 13.16
C HIS A 184 11.45 11.01 13.56
N PHE A 185 10.37 10.30 13.21
CA PHE A 185 10.27 8.85 13.42
C PHE A 185 11.25 8.08 12.54
N LEU A 186 11.43 8.46 11.27
CA LEU A 186 12.44 7.85 10.37
C LEU A 186 13.86 8.05 10.89
N VAL A 187 14.22 9.27 11.36
CA VAL A 187 15.52 9.56 11.98
C VAL A 187 15.76 8.74 13.25
N LYS A 188 14.72 8.52 14.07
CA LYS A 188 14.79 7.68 15.27
C LYS A 188 14.70 6.18 14.98
N LYS A 189 14.46 5.77 13.72
CA LYS A 189 14.14 4.40 13.30
C LYS A 189 12.92 3.80 14.03
N ASP A 190 12.00 4.66 14.45
CA ASP A 190 10.74 4.28 15.12
C ASP A 190 9.66 3.94 14.08
N VAL A 191 9.74 2.71 13.57
CA VAL A 191 8.79 2.17 12.59
C VAL A 191 7.36 2.13 13.15
N SER A 192 7.20 1.85 14.44
CA SER A 192 5.87 1.69 15.06
C SER A 192 5.10 3.01 15.03
N SER A 193 5.72 4.10 15.47
CA SER A 193 5.12 5.42 15.44
C SER A 193 4.94 5.96 14.01
N ALA A 194 5.89 5.67 13.10
CA ALA A 194 5.78 6.05 11.69
C ALA A 194 4.58 5.39 10.98
N LEU A 195 4.37 4.09 11.16
CA LEU A 195 3.23 3.37 10.58
C LEU A 195 1.90 3.76 11.24
N SER A 196 1.91 4.04 12.55
CA SER A 196 0.71 4.53 13.26
C SER A 196 0.27 5.90 12.73
N LEU A 197 1.21 6.80 12.45
CA LEU A 197 0.93 8.10 11.84
C LEU A 197 0.38 7.97 10.41
N LEU A 198 0.89 7.04 9.59
CA LEU A 198 0.30 6.77 8.27
C LEU A 198 -1.14 6.26 8.38
N ASN A 199 -1.41 5.30 9.28
CA ASN A 199 -2.77 4.80 9.48
C ASN A 199 -3.72 5.92 9.90
N GLN A 200 -3.30 6.79 10.82
CA GLN A 200 -4.11 7.95 11.22
C GLN A 200 -4.41 8.89 10.03
N ILE A 201 -3.45 9.14 9.15
CA ILE A 201 -3.65 9.97 7.94
C ILE A 201 -4.68 9.32 6.98
N ILE A 202 -4.68 7.99 6.88
CA ILE A 202 -5.61 7.21 6.05
C ILE A 202 -7.00 7.15 6.67
N GLU A 203 -7.11 6.97 7.99
CA GLU A 203 -8.37 6.99 8.75
C GLU A 203 -9.04 8.38 8.70
N GLU A 204 -8.25 9.45 8.64
CA GLU A 204 -8.70 10.82 8.38
C GLU A 204 -9.09 11.08 6.90
N GLY A 205 -9.04 10.07 6.03
CA GLY A 205 -9.49 10.15 4.62
C GLY A 205 -8.57 10.93 3.67
N LYS A 206 -7.36 11.30 4.10
CA LYS A 206 -6.45 12.18 3.34
C LYS A 206 -5.82 11.48 2.12
N ASP A 207 -5.49 12.26 1.08
CA ASP A 207 -4.81 11.72 -0.10
C ASP A 207 -3.34 11.41 0.20
N LEU A 208 -3.07 10.12 0.40
CA LEU A 208 -1.74 9.60 0.67
C LEU A 208 -0.74 9.86 -0.47
N ASN A 209 -1.19 10.01 -1.72
CA ASN A 209 -0.30 10.36 -2.83
C ASN A 209 0.21 11.79 -2.68
N GLN A 210 -0.67 12.72 -2.32
CA GLN A 210 -0.31 14.13 -2.10
C GLN A 210 0.65 14.23 -0.90
N PHE A 211 0.30 13.63 0.23
CA PHE A 211 1.18 13.56 1.41
C PHE A 211 2.58 12.99 1.06
N THR A 212 2.66 12.03 0.14
CA THR A 212 3.93 11.47 -0.34
C THR A 212 4.71 12.44 -1.25
N VAL A 213 4.04 13.26 -2.08
CA VAL A 213 4.69 14.38 -2.79
C VAL A 213 5.34 15.32 -1.79
N ASP A 214 4.56 15.78 -0.82
CA ASP A 214 4.95 16.82 0.13
C ASP A 214 6.11 16.34 1.04
N LEU A 215 6.09 15.07 1.45
CA LEU A 215 7.21 14.41 2.14
C LEU A 215 8.50 14.40 1.29
N VAL A 216 8.41 14.11 -0.02
CA VAL A 216 9.58 14.11 -0.92
C VAL A 216 10.12 15.54 -1.09
N GLU A 217 9.26 16.54 -1.21
CA GLU A 217 9.68 17.95 -1.30
C GLU A 217 10.35 18.43 0.00
N PHE A 218 9.78 18.10 1.15
CA PHE A 218 10.36 18.38 2.46
C PHE A 218 11.75 17.73 2.64
N LEU A 219 11.89 16.44 2.30
CA LEU A 219 13.18 15.75 2.35
C LEU A 219 14.19 16.37 1.39
N ARG A 220 13.76 16.79 0.19
CA ARG A 220 14.60 17.52 -0.77
C ARG A 220 15.09 18.85 -0.20
N GLU A 221 14.24 19.61 0.50
CA GLU A 221 14.71 20.82 1.18
C GLU A 221 15.77 20.54 2.24
N LYS A 222 15.58 19.51 3.08
CA LYS A 222 16.57 19.11 4.08
C LYS A 222 17.88 18.67 3.40
N LEU A 223 17.81 17.94 2.28
CA LEU A 223 18.99 17.53 1.49
C LEU A 223 19.74 18.73 0.89
N ILE A 224 19.04 19.75 0.40
CA ILE A 224 19.67 20.98 -0.13
C ILE A 224 20.38 21.75 1.01
N LYS A 225 19.78 21.79 2.20
CA LYS A 225 20.34 22.45 3.39
C LYS A 225 21.50 21.66 4.03
N ASN A 226 21.47 20.33 3.94
CA ASN A 226 22.51 19.43 4.45
C ASN A 226 22.62 18.15 3.58
N PRO A 227 23.52 18.11 2.58
CA PRO A 227 23.69 16.97 1.69
C PRO A 227 24.10 15.70 2.45
N SER A 228 23.27 14.66 2.36
CA SER A 228 23.49 13.37 3.04
C SER A 228 23.15 12.19 2.12
N PRO A 229 24.03 11.18 1.98
CA PRO A 229 23.74 9.95 1.25
C PRO A 229 22.49 9.23 1.79
N VAL A 230 22.27 9.29 3.11
CA VAL A 230 21.12 8.68 3.81
C VAL A 230 19.82 9.34 3.33
N LEU A 231 19.72 10.68 3.40
CA LEU A 231 18.56 11.43 2.90
C LEU A 231 18.34 11.18 1.39
N ALA A 232 19.42 11.14 0.60
CA ALA A 232 19.34 10.82 -0.82
C ALA A 232 18.88 9.39 -1.10
N SER A 233 19.13 8.42 -0.20
CA SER A 233 18.53 7.09 -0.28
C SER A 233 17.05 7.10 0.12
N TRP A 234 16.65 7.85 1.14
CA TRP A 234 15.26 7.90 1.60
C TRP A 234 14.34 8.50 0.53
N ILE A 235 14.77 9.62 -0.08
CA ILE A 235 14.05 10.25 -1.20
C ILE A 235 13.83 9.27 -2.35
N ARG A 236 14.85 8.47 -2.70
CA ARG A 236 14.73 7.43 -3.74
C ARG A 236 13.72 6.34 -3.34
N THR A 237 13.84 5.79 -2.14
CA THR A 237 12.93 4.73 -1.65
C THR A 237 11.47 5.22 -1.58
N ILE A 238 11.23 6.47 -1.14
CA ILE A 238 9.88 7.05 -1.05
C ILE A 238 9.32 7.41 -2.45
N ALA A 239 10.14 7.94 -3.36
CA ALA A 239 9.72 8.21 -4.74
C ALA A 239 9.39 6.92 -5.51
N ASP A 240 10.17 5.85 -5.31
CA ASP A 240 9.87 4.53 -5.88
C ASP A 240 8.57 3.93 -5.31
N ALA A 241 8.30 4.15 -4.01
CA ALA A 241 7.02 3.78 -3.41
C ALA A 241 5.86 4.56 -4.04
N GLN A 242 5.98 5.89 -4.15
CA GLN A 242 4.97 6.76 -4.75
C GLN A 242 4.55 6.32 -6.17
N GLN A 243 5.50 5.86 -6.99
CA GLN A 243 5.17 5.32 -8.31
C GLN A 243 4.36 4.01 -8.22
N LYS A 244 4.77 3.10 -7.32
CA LYS A 244 4.09 1.81 -7.10
C LYS A 244 2.68 1.98 -6.52
N MET A 245 2.43 3.01 -5.70
CA MET A 245 1.10 3.31 -5.12
C MET A 245 0.02 3.47 -6.21
N LYS A 246 0.38 4.02 -7.36
CA LYS A 246 -0.55 4.24 -8.50
C LYS A 246 -1.07 2.94 -9.13
N THR A 247 -0.40 1.81 -8.90
CA THR A 247 -0.70 0.50 -9.51
C THR A 247 -0.94 -0.60 -8.47
N ALA A 248 -0.82 -0.29 -7.18
CA ALA A 248 -0.94 -1.28 -6.11
C ALA A 248 -2.40 -1.62 -5.80
N HIS A 249 -2.68 -2.88 -5.46
CA HIS A 249 -4.00 -3.30 -4.95
C HIS A 249 -4.32 -2.74 -3.55
N ILE A 250 -3.29 -2.40 -2.79
CA ILE A 250 -3.38 -1.70 -1.51
C ILE A 250 -2.53 -0.44 -1.66
N THR A 251 -3.19 0.72 -1.77
CA THR A 251 -2.54 2.00 -2.14
C THR A 251 -1.45 2.39 -1.15
N GLN A 252 -1.61 2.12 0.13
CA GLN A 252 -0.67 2.50 1.19
C GLN A 252 0.54 1.58 1.35
N LEU A 253 0.41 0.30 0.96
CA LEU A 253 1.43 -0.73 1.21
C LEU A 253 2.84 -0.37 0.67
N PRO A 254 3.01 0.23 -0.53
CA PRO A 254 4.34 0.62 -1.00
C PRO A 254 5.03 1.65 -0.09
N LEU A 255 4.29 2.58 0.52
CA LEU A 255 4.84 3.60 1.41
C LEU A 255 5.17 3.02 2.79
N GLU A 256 4.31 2.13 3.32
CA GLU A 256 4.59 1.37 4.55
C GLU A 256 5.89 0.57 4.41
N LEU A 257 6.05 -0.14 3.28
CA LEU A 257 7.27 -0.90 2.98
C LEU A 257 8.49 0.03 2.85
N ALA A 258 8.36 1.21 2.23
CA ALA A 258 9.44 2.20 2.17
C ALA A 258 9.89 2.68 3.56
N ILE A 259 8.96 2.93 4.49
CA ILE A 259 9.28 3.29 5.89
C ILE A 259 10.07 2.18 6.58
N VAL A 260 9.62 0.93 6.43
CA VAL A 260 10.29 -0.26 6.98
C VAL A 260 11.69 -0.43 6.37
N GLU A 261 11.83 -0.33 5.05
CA GLU A 261 13.12 -0.39 4.34
C GLU A 261 14.08 0.70 4.82
N ILE A 262 13.60 1.93 5.02
CA ILE A 262 14.39 3.06 5.51
C ILE A 262 14.93 2.80 6.91
N ALA A 263 14.10 2.32 7.83
CA ALA A 263 14.50 2.10 9.22
C ALA A 263 15.44 0.89 9.41
N TYR A 264 15.29 -0.16 8.62
CA TYR A 264 16.09 -1.39 8.73
C TYR A 264 17.28 -1.49 7.75
N LYS A 265 17.48 -0.52 6.86
CA LYS A 265 18.69 -0.42 6.03
C LYS A 265 19.93 -0.28 6.94
N LYS A 266 20.87 -1.23 6.84
CA LYS A 266 22.14 -1.13 7.56
C LYS A 266 22.98 0.02 7.00
N GLU A 267 23.53 0.84 7.90
CA GLU A 267 24.56 1.84 7.64
C GLU A 267 25.88 1.16 7.24
N ASN A 268 25.93 0.66 6.00
CA ASN A 268 27.11 0.03 5.42
C ASN A 268 27.91 0.99 4.50
N GLU A 269 27.49 2.25 4.35
CA GLU A 269 28.14 3.24 3.47
C GLU A 269 29.08 4.23 4.20
N GLU A 270 29.04 4.31 5.54
CA GLU A 270 29.83 5.29 6.31
C GLU A 270 31.25 4.82 6.72
N LYS A 271 31.67 3.60 6.34
CA LYS A 271 33.01 3.05 6.69
C LYS A 271 33.98 2.88 5.53
N SER A 272 33.61 3.30 4.31
CA SER A 272 34.47 3.19 3.12
C SER A 272 35.19 4.49 2.72
N ASN A 273 34.97 5.59 3.43
CA ASN A 273 35.58 6.90 3.15
C ASN A 273 36.54 7.37 4.27
N GLU A 274 37.58 6.58 4.55
CA GLU A 274 38.84 7.18 5.05
C GLU A 274 39.76 7.42 3.85
N VAL A 275 40.14 8.69 3.68
CA VAL A 275 40.88 9.17 2.50
C VAL A 275 42.32 8.64 2.52
N LYS A 276 42.73 8.06 1.39
CA LYS A 276 44.13 8.08 0.94
C LYS A 276 44.19 8.63 -0.48
N GLU A 277 44.34 9.94 -0.56
CA GLU A 277 44.94 10.58 -1.73
C GLU A 277 46.44 10.32 -1.69
N ASP A 278 46.96 9.66 -2.72
CA ASP A 278 48.31 9.85 -3.26
C ASP A 278 48.35 9.14 -4.64
N ASP A 279 48.31 9.97 -5.69
CA ASP A 279 48.85 9.89 -7.06
C ASP A 279 49.44 8.57 -7.65
N PRO A 280 49.60 8.46 -9.00
CA PRO A 280 48.82 9.00 -10.12
C PRO A 280 48.39 7.87 -11.11
N GLU A 281 47.79 8.22 -12.26
CA GLU A 281 47.51 7.26 -13.35
C GLU A 281 48.76 6.50 -13.86
N PRO A 282 48.64 5.20 -14.17
CA PRO A 282 49.52 4.56 -15.16
C PRO A 282 48.79 3.82 -16.29
N LYS A 283 49.42 3.86 -17.46
CA LYS A 283 48.97 3.27 -18.73
C LYS A 283 49.13 1.74 -18.75
N VAL A 284 48.33 1.09 -19.60
CA VAL A 284 48.39 -0.35 -19.91
C VAL A 284 49.54 -0.66 -20.87
N ASP A 285 50.37 -1.69 -20.59
CA ASP A 285 50.73 -2.80 -21.50
C ASP A 285 51.74 -3.80 -20.85
N PRO A 286 51.94 -5.05 -21.36
CA PRO A 286 51.77 -6.24 -20.50
C PRO A 286 52.99 -7.24 -20.49
N PRO A 287 52.84 -8.57 -20.32
CA PRO A 287 52.88 -9.25 -19.01
C PRO A 287 53.91 -10.41 -18.89
N LYS A 288 54.09 -10.97 -17.68
CA LYS A 288 54.64 -12.32 -17.30
C LYS A 288 54.90 -12.34 -15.78
N GLN A 289 54.77 -13.40 -14.98
CA GLN A 289 54.27 -14.79 -15.08
C GLN A 289 54.30 -15.38 -13.62
N LYS A 290 53.59 -16.43 -13.15
CA LYS A 290 52.77 -17.54 -13.68
C LYS A 290 51.62 -17.88 -12.70
N ALA A 291 50.47 -18.28 -13.24
CA ALA A 291 49.59 -19.36 -12.73
C ALA A 291 48.96 -20.03 -13.97
N GLN A 292 48.51 -21.29 -13.88
CA GLN A 292 48.17 -22.11 -15.05
C GLN A 292 46.65 -22.27 -15.21
N ASP A 293 45.99 -21.29 -15.84
CA ASP A 293 44.54 -21.37 -16.05
C ASP A 293 44.24 -21.76 -17.50
N THR A 294 43.82 -23.01 -17.68
CA THR A 294 43.28 -23.54 -18.93
C THR A 294 41.92 -22.94 -19.22
N ASN A 295 41.88 -21.85 -20.00
CA ASN A 295 40.66 -21.50 -20.74
C ASN A 295 40.30 -22.68 -21.65
N GLN A 296 39.15 -23.32 -21.38
CA GLN A 296 38.58 -24.34 -22.26
C GLN A 296 37.51 -23.71 -23.14
N GLU A 297 37.40 -24.16 -24.39
CA GLU A 297 36.33 -23.72 -25.29
C GLU A 297 34.96 -24.08 -24.71
N ILE A 298 33.96 -23.23 -24.97
CA ILE A 298 32.58 -23.40 -24.47
C ILE A 298 31.86 -24.42 -25.35
N ASP A 299 32.24 -25.68 -25.18
CA ASP A 299 31.55 -26.84 -25.76
C ASP A 299 30.41 -27.28 -24.83
N ILE A 300 29.41 -26.40 -24.68
CA ILE A 300 28.19 -26.66 -23.92
C ILE A 300 26.99 -26.30 -24.80
N ASP A 301 26.15 -27.29 -25.09
CA ASP A 301 24.84 -27.06 -25.71
C ASP A 301 23.91 -26.32 -24.73
N TRP A 302 23.92 -24.99 -24.85
CA TRP A 302 23.11 -24.11 -24.01
C TRP A 302 21.61 -24.27 -24.27
N GLU A 303 21.21 -24.64 -25.50
CA GLU A 303 19.81 -24.89 -25.84
C GLU A 303 19.30 -26.15 -25.13
N GLN A 304 20.13 -27.20 -25.04
CA GLN A 304 19.82 -28.40 -24.28
C GLN A 304 19.72 -28.14 -22.76
N VAL A 305 20.58 -27.28 -22.19
CA VAL A 305 20.49 -26.86 -20.77
C VAL A 305 19.17 -26.12 -20.50
N VAL A 306 18.81 -25.15 -21.35
CA VAL A 306 17.55 -24.40 -21.25
C VAL A 306 16.33 -25.32 -21.39
N ALA A 307 16.37 -26.27 -22.34
CA ALA A 307 15.30 -27.24 -22.56
C ALA A 307 15.06 -28.15 -21.34
N GLN A 308 16.11 -28.63 -20.67
CA GLN A 308 15.99 -29.48 -19.48
C GLN A 308 15.51 -28.71 -18.23
N ILE A 309 15.61 -27.38 -18.19
CA ILE A 309 15.08 -26.56 -17.09
C ILE A 309 13.58 -26.26 -17.26
N ARG A 310 13.06 -26.26 -18.50
CA ARG A 310 11.63 -26.02 -18.80
C ARG A 310 10.64 -26.85 -17.95
N PRO A 311 10.78 -28.19 -17.79
CA PRO A 311 9.85 -28.98 -16.96
C PRO A 311 9.99 -28.78 -15.44
N HIS A 312 11.05 -28.09 -14.98
CA HIS A 312 11.29 -27.87 -13.55
C HIS A 312 10.99 -26.45 -13.09
N ASN A 313 11.23 -25.43 -13.93
CA ASN A 313 10.92 -24.04 -13.63
C ASN A 313 10.80 -23.19 -14.92
N HIS A 314 9.57 -22.91 -15.36
CA HIS A 314 9.30 -22.18 -16.58
C HIS A 314 9.81 -20.72 -16.55
N SER A 315 9.73 -20.05 -15.40
CA SER A 315 10.23 -18.67 -15.23
C SER A 315 11.76 -18.62 -15.29
N LEU A 316 12.44 -19.65 -14.79
CA LEU A 316 13.91 -19.74 -14.85
C LEU A 316 14.40 -20.01 -16.27
N CYS A 317 13.68 -20.84 -17.04
CA CYS A 317 13.93 -21.05 -18.46
C CYS A 317 13.91 -19.73 -19.26
N PHE A 318 12.95 -18.83 -18.98
CA PHE A 318 12.90 -17.52 -19.64
C PHE A 318 14.13 -16.64 -19.33
N LEU A 319 14.58 -16.60 -18.08
CA LEU A 319 15.80 -15.88 -17.69
C LEU A 319 17.07 -16.43 -18.36
N LEU A 320 17.12 -17.74 -18.61
CA LEU A 320 18.26 -18.41 -19.24
C LEU A 320 18.24 -18.31 -20.78
N LYS A 321 17.07 -18.22 -21.42
CA LYS A 321 16.95 -17.82 -22.85
C LYS A 321 17.59 -16.44 -23.10
N GLY A 322 17.47 -15.53 -22.13
CA GLY A 322 18.08 -14.19 -22.15
C GLY A 322 19.51 -14.12 -21.59
N SER A 323 20.20 -15.25 -21.43
CA SER A 323 21.59 -15.32 -20.96
C SER A 323 22.46 -16.17 -21.88
N GLN A 324 23.77 -15.93 -21.85
CA GLN A 324 24.74 -16.69 -22.66
C GLN A 324 25.97 -17.05 -21.81
N PRO A 325 26.56 -18.25 -21.95
CA PRO A 325 27.83 -18.57 -21.33
C PRO A 325 28.96 -17.74 -21.97
N LEU A 326 29.76 -17.07 -21.13
CA LEU A 326 30.85 -16.17 -21.55
C LEU A 326 32.23 -16.82 -21.44
N GLU A 327 32.47 -17.56 -20.37
CA GLU A 327 33.76 -18.23 -20.09
C GLU A 327 33.57 -19.35 -19.04
N ILE A 328 34.48 -20.33 -19.07
CA ILE A 328 34.60 -21.39 -18.06
C ILE A 328 36.00 -21.30 -17.46
N GLN A 329 36.09 -20.97 -16.18
CA GLN A 329 37.34 -20.80 -15.42
C GLN A 329 37.19 -21.48 -14.05
N ASP A 330 38.22 -22.19 -13.59
CA ASP A 330 38.31 -22.80 -12.25
C ASP A 330 37.09 -23.63 -11.79
N GLY A 331 36.48 -24.37 -12.72
CA GLY A 331 35.27 -25.15 -12.44
C GLY A 331 34.02 -24.30 -12.22
N GLN A 332 34.01 -23.06 -12.71
CA GLN A 332 32.87 -22.16 -12.73
C GLN A 332 32.47 -21.83 -14.17
N ILE A 333 31.18 -21.73 -14.42
CA ILE A 333 30.60 -21.20 -15.65
C ILE A 333 30.09 -19.79 -15.39
N ILE A 334 30.57 -18.83 -16.18
CA ILE A 334 30.17 -17.42 -16.08
C ILE A 334 29.11 -17.12 -17.14
N LEU A 335 27.89 -16.84 -16.71
CA LEU A 335 26.80 -16.41 -17.60
C LEU A 335 26.73 -14.89 -17.71
N GLY A 336 26.62 -14.38 -18.93
CA GLY A 336 26.25 -13.00 -19.21
C GLY A 336 24.75 -12.81 -19.07
N VAL A 337 24.34 -11.78 -18.35
CA VAL A 337 22.94 -11.32 -18.27
C VAL A 337 22.82 -9.81 -18.49
N SER A 338 21.73 -9.36 -19.11
CA SER A 338 21.55 -7.95 -19.48
C SER A 338 21.24 -7.02 -18.29
N PHE A 339 20.70 -7.55 -17.20
CA PHE A 339 20.23 -6.77 -16.05
C PHE A 339 20.67 -7.35 -14.71
N LYS A 340 20.91 -6.48 -13.72
CA LYS A 340 21.25 -6.88 -12.35
C LYS A 340 20.17 -7.78 -11.73
N PHE A 341 18.89 -7.48 -11.96
CA PHE A 341 17.77 -8.30 -11.50
C PHE A 341 17.84 -9.76 -11.99
N HIS A 342 18.27 -9.99 -13.25
CA HIS A 342 18.45 -11.35 -13.77
C HIS A 342 19.62 -12.06 -13.06
N LYS A 343 20.74 -11.38 -12.83
CA LYS A 343 21.86 -11.92 -12.03
C LYS A 343 21.39 -12.32 -10.64
N ASP A 344 20.75 -11.40 -9.92
CA ASP A 344 20.29 -11.63 -8.55
C ASP A 344 19.33 -12.83 -8.50
N LYS A 345 18.47 -12.99 -9.52
CA LYS A 345 17.52 -14.11 -9.61
C LYS A 345 18.15 -15.46 -10.00
N LEU A 346 19.16 -15.48 -10.86
CA LEU A 346 19.90 -16.71 -11.21
C LEU A 346 20.82 -17.17 -10.07
N GLU A 347 21.42 -16.23 -9.31
CA GLU A 347 22.32 -16.53 -8.18
C GLU A 347 21.59 -16.91 -6.87
N GLU A 348 20.25 -16.76 -6.81
CA GLU A 348 19.42 -17.31 -5.72
C GLU A 348 19.73 -18.79 -5.47
N VAL A 349 19.96 -19.17 -4.20
CA VAL A 349 20.44 -20.50 -3.80
C VAL A 349 19.61 -21.65 -4.40
N LYS A 350 18.29 -21.50 -4.52
CA LYS A 350 17.39 -22.50 -5.11
C LYS A 350 17.55 -22.62 -6.63
N ASN A 351 17.69 -21.50 -7.33
CA ASN A 351 17.75 -21.46 -8.79
C ASN A 351 19.14 -21.87 -9.28
N ARG A 352 20.19 -21.34 -8.65
CA ARG A 352 21.59 -21.71 -8.89
C ARG A 352 21.80 -23.22 -8.80
N ARG A 353 21.36 -23.85 -7.69
CA ARG A 353 21.52 -25.32 -7.51
C ARG A 353 20.84 -26.13 -8.61
N LEU A 354 19.65 -25.71 -9.05
CA LEU A 354 18.93 -26.38 -10.15
C LEU A 354 19.68 -26.24 -11.48
N ILE A 355 20.26 -25.07 -11.76
CA ILE A 355 21.08 -24.83 -12.96
C ILE A 355 22.36 -25.65 -12.92
N GLU A 356 23.09 -25.64 -11.80
CA GLU A 356 24.31 -26.43 -11.57
C GLU A 356 24.02 -27.94 -11.74
N GLU A 357 22.90 -28.44 -11.22
CA GLU A 357 22.50 -29.85 -11.37
C GLU A 357 22.15 -30.22 -12.82
N VAL A 358 21.48 -29.34 -13.57
CA VAL A 358 21.18 -29.58 -14.99
C VAL A 358 22.44 -29.49 -15.85
N ILE A 359 23.31 -28.50 -15.61
CA ILE A 359 24.61 -28.39 -16.30
C ILE A 359 25.45 -29.66 -16.04
N LYS A 360 25.43 -30.21 -14.83
CA LYS A 360 26.09 -31.47 -14.50
C LYS A 360 25.48 -32.68 -15.23
N LYS A 361 24.15 -32.71 -15.44
CA LYS A 361 23.47 -33.75 -16.24
C LYS A 361 23.76 -33.66 -17.74
N VAL A 362 23.86 -32.44 -18.28
CA VAL A 362 24.14 -32.21 -19.72
C VAL A 362 25.61 -32.41 -20.05
N THR A 363 26.52 -31.84 -19.26
CA THR A 363 27.96 -31.80 -19.57
C THR A 363 28.78 -32.90 -18.89
N GLY A 364 28.22 -33.58 -17.89
CA GLY A 364 28.95 -34.50 -17.00
C GLY A 364 29.92 -33.83 -16.03
N ARG A 365 30.05 -32.49 -16.05
CA ARG A 365 31.02 -31.71 -15.27
C ARG A 365 30.34 -31.03 -14.08
N ASP A 366 31.01 -31.03 -12.93
CA ASP A 366 30.55 -30.29 -11.75
C ASP A 366 31.02 -28.84 -11.84
N LEU A 367 30.17 -27.97 -12.40
CA LEU A 367 30.45 -26.56 -12.64
C LEU A 367 29.58 -25.67 -11.76
N LYS A 368 30.19 -24.71 -11.05
CA LYS A 368 29.48 -23.70 -10.26
C LYS A 368 29.01 -22.54 -11.11
N LEU A 369 27.84 -22.00 -10.83
CA LEU A 369 27.27 -20.88 -11.57
C LEU A 369 27.67 -19.53 -10.97
N ALA A 370 28.21 -18.65 -11.82
CA ALA A 370 28.37 -17.23 -11.54
C ALA A 370 27.76 -16.38 -12.68
N CYS A 371 27.25 -15.20 -12.38
CA CYS A 371 26.66 -14.29 -13.39
C CYS A 371 27.39 -12.95 -13.46
N ARG A 372 27.63 -12.45 -14.67
CA ARG A 372 28.19 -11.12 -14.95
C ARG A 372 27.17 -10.28 -15.73
N VAL A 373 26.96 -9.04 -15.31
CA VAL A 373 26.07 -8.13 -16.04
C VAL A 373 26.81 -7.56 -17.25
N VAL A 374 26.27 -7.77 -18.46
CA VAL A 374 26.86 -7.31 -19.73
C VAL A 374 25.84 -6.41 -20.43
N LYS A 375 26.24 -5.17 -20.73
CA LYS A 375 25.30 -4.14 -21.22
C LYS A 375 24.77 -4.38 -22.64
N ASN A 376 25.47 -5.16 -23.47
CA ASN A 376 25.08 -5.51 -24.84
C ASN A 376 25.17 -7.03 -25.05
N LEU A 377 24.18 -7.80 -24.57
CA LEU A 377 24.01 -9.20 -24.97
C LEU A 377 23.17 -9.25 -26.24
N GLU A 378 23.84 -9.32 -27.39
CA GLU A 378 23.17 -9.54 -28.67
C GLU A 378 22.68 -10.98 -28.79
N LYS A 379 21.40 -11.19 -28.45
CA LYS A 379 20.45 -12.09 -29.15
C LYS A 379 19.04 -11.60 -28.86
N ALA A 380 18.19 -11.61 -29.89
CA ALA A 380 16.85 -11.01 -29.82
C ALA A 380 15.95 -11.70 -28.79
N MET A 381 15.15 -10.91 -28.08
CA MET A 381 13.95 -11.44 -27.41
C MET A 381 12.97 -11.95 -28.49
N PRO A 382 12.28 -13.08 -28.27
CA PRO A 382 11.22 -13.52 -29.19
C PRO A 382 10.09 -12.48 -29.25
N GLU A 383 9.43 -12.39 -30.41
CA GLU A 383 8.43 -11.35 -30.67
C GLU A 383 7.24 -11.43 -29.68
N GLU A 384 6.66 -10.27 -29.39
CA GLU A 384 5.61 -10.05 -28.38
C GLU A 384 4.36 -10.95 -28.56
N ARG A 385 4.16 -11.50 -29.76
CA ARG A 385 3.09 -12.47 -30.08
C ARG A 385 3.32 -13.87 -29.53
N ASP A 386 4.56 -14.32 -29.39
CA ASP A 386 4.87 -15.64 -28.82
C ASP A 386 4.68 -15.63 -27.31
N LEU A 387 5.01 -14.51 -26.65
CA LEU A 387 4.74 -14.27 -25.22
C LEU A 387 3.25 -14.41 -24.88
N ILE A 388 2.35 -13.84 -25.68
CA ILE A 388 0.90 -13.93 -25.43
C ILE A 388 0.42 -15.38 -25.56
N LYS A 389 0.89 -16.12 -26.56
CA LYS A 389 0.54 -17.55 -26.73
C LYS A 389 1.07 -18.42 -25.59
N GLU A 390 2.35 -18.32 -25.24
CA GLU A 390 2.93 -19.10 -24.13
C GLU A 390 2.24 -18.76 -22.79
N VAL A 391 1.84 -17.51 -22.55
CA VAL A 391 1.04 -17.14 -21.36
C VAL A 391 -0.36 -17.77 -21.37
N THR A 392 -0.97 -17.97 -22.54
CA THR A 392 -2.30 -18.63 -22.61
C THR A 392 -2.20 -20.15 -22.38
N GLU A 393 -1.07 -20.80 -22.72
CA GLU A 393 -0.84 -22.23 -22.42
C GLU A 393 -0.49 -22.50 -20.95
N VAL A 394 0.07 -21.52 -20.23
CA VAL A 394 0.44 -21.66 -18.80
C VAL A 394 -0.74 -21.42 -17.86
N PHE A 395 -1.75 -20.66 -18.28
CA PHE A 395 -2.98 -20.41 -17.56
C PHE A 395 -4.17 -20.94 -18.37
N GLU A 396 -4.53 -22.22 -18.20
CA GLU A 396 -5.68 -22.85 -18.89
C GLU A 396 -6.98 -22.02 -18.71
N ILE A 397 -7.40 -21.37 -19.81
CA ILE A 397 -8.69 -20.68 -20.01
C ILE A 397 -9.25 -21.11 -21.36
#